data_AF-A0A1H9KTQ6-F1
#
_entry.id   AF-A0A1H9KTQ6-F1
#
_cell.length_a   1.000
_cell.length_b   1.000
_cell.length_c   1.000
_cell.angle_alpha   90.00
_cell.angle_beta   90.00
_cell.angle_gamma   90.00
#
_symmetry.space_group_name_H-M   'P 1'
#
loop_
_entity.id
_entity.type
_entity.pdbx_description
1 polymer ?
#
loop_
_entity_poly.entity_id
_entity_poly.type
_entity_poly.pdbx_seq_one_letter_code
_entity_poly.pdbx_strand_id
1 'polypeptide(L)'
;MPKPLKPNLKSIVAASQPIPLHGESSVVRLQTATEAAPQDKAKTTLKQRAKQLSVYLEPPVYDQLRDLAYTERSKIHTLMLEALDMLFTQRGVPSIRELEKRG
;
A
#
# COMPACT_ATOMS: atom_id res chain seq x y z
N MET A 1 -21.02 45.67 26.57
CA MET A 1 -20.60 44.25 26.41
C MET A 1 -19.39 44.20 25.47
N PRO A 2 -18.41 43.30 25.72
CA PRO A 2 -16.98 43.57 25.55
C PRO A 2 -16.43 43.40 24.11
N LYS A 3 -15.36 44.13 23.79
CA LYS A 3 -14.65 44.11 22.50
C LYS A 3 -13.90 42.78 22.26
N PRO A 4 -13.78 42.29 21.00
CA PRO A 4 -13.04 41.07 20.70
C PRO A 4 -11.52 41.32 20.69
N LEU A 5 -10.78 40.58 21.52
CA LEU A 5 -9.32 40.60 21.59
C LEU A 5 -8.72 39.71 20.50
N LYS A 6 -7.82 40.27 19.67
CA LYS A 6 -7.09 39.53 18.64
C LYS A 6 -6.01 38.66 19.31
N PRO A 7 -5.93 37.35 19.02
CA PRO A 7 -4.91 36.50 19.62
C PRO A 7 -3.52 36.85 19.08
N ASN A 8 -2.56 37.07 19.99
CA ASN A 8 -1.15 37.30 19.66
C ASN A 8 -0.37 35.97 19.73
N LEU A 9 0.61 35.80 18.83
CA LEU A 9 1.40 34.56 18.64
C LEU A 9 2.03 34.00 19.94
N LYS A 10 2.41 34.86 20.88
CA LYS A 10 2.99 34.44 22.17
C LYS A 10 1.99 33.65 23.04
N SER A 11 0.69 33.92 22.93
CA SER A 11 -0.35 33.21 23.69
C SER A 11 -0.60 31.79 23.16
N ILE A 12 -0.35 31.55 21.87
CA ILE A 12 -0.52 30.24 21.25
C ILE A 12 0.65 29.32 21.62
N VAL A 13 1.88 29.85 21.62
CA VAL A 13 3.09 29.10 22.01
C VAL A 13 3.06 28.70 23.49
N ALA A 14 2.49 29.53 24.37
CA ALA A 14 2.34 29.21 25.80
C ALA A 14 1.34 28.07 26.06
N ALA A 15 0.36 27.86 25.17
CA ALA A 15 -0.61 26.77 25.27
C ALA A 15 -0.09 25.42 24.70
N SER A 16 1.09 25.42 24.07
CA SER A 16 1.68 24.22 23.45
C SER A 16 2.85 23.62 24.24
N GLN A 17 3.10 24.06 25.47
CA GLN A 17 4.08 23.38 26.32
C GLN A 17 3.45 22.17 27.01
N PRO A 18 4.06 20.97 26.92
CA PRO A 18 3.57 19.79 27.63
C PRO A 18 3.85 19.94 29.14
N ILE A 19 2.81 19.79 29.94
CA ILE A 19 2.86 19.71 31.39
C ILE A 19 3.60 18.41 31.75
N PRO A 20 4.69 18.43 32.55
CA PRO A 20 5.35 17.21 32.98
C PRO A 20 4.63 16.69 34.22
N LEU A 21 3.73 15.72 34.05
CA LEU A 21 3.20 14.92 35.15
C LEU A 21 3.75 13.50 35.05
N HIS A 22 4.46 13.13 36.13
CA HIS A 22 4.91 11.79 36.45
C HIS A 22 3.80 10.74 36.32
N GLY A 23 4.19 9.51 35.99
CA GLY A 23 3.42 8.32 36.31
C GLY A 23 3.10 7.47 35.10
N GLU A 24 3.58 6.23 35.14
CA GLU A 24 3.10 5.06 34.41
C GLU A 24 2.89 5.15 32.89
N SER A 25 3.95 4.79 32.16
CA SER A 25 3.85 4.22 30.82
C SER A 25 3.02 2.93 30.84
N SER A 26 1.70 3.05 30.82
CA SER A 26 0.80 1.93 30.51
C SER A 26 0.80 1.73 29.00
N VAL A 27 1.84 1.05 28.52
CA VAL A 27 1.81 0.41 27.20
C VAL A 27 0.76 -0.69 27.23
N VAL A 28 -0.42 -0.42 26.67
CA VAL A 28 -1.39 -1.46 26.33
C VAL A 28 -0.78 -2.30 25.21
N ARG A 29 0.01 -3.31 25.59
CA ARG A 29 0.47 -4.35 24.69
C ARG A 29 -0.74 -5.23 24.37
N LEU A 30 -1.28 -5.09 23.16
CA LEU A 30 -2.31 -5.98 22.66
C LEU A 30 -1.71 -7.39 22.55
N GLN A 31 -1.98 -8.21 23.57
CA GLN A 31 -1.57 -9.60 23.62
C GLN A 31 -2.46 -10.39 22.66
N THR A 32 -1.98 -10.62 21.43
CA THR A 32 -2.54 -11.66 20.58
C THR A 32 -2.03 -13.00 21.10
N ALA A 33 -2.61 -13.47 22.20
CA ALA A 33 -2.55 -14.88 22.56
C ALA A 33 -3.55 -15.60 21.66
N THR A 34 -3.05 -16.23 20.60
CA THR A 34 -3.72 -17.39 20.02
C THR A 34 -2.68 -18.48 19.95
N GLU A 35 -2.81 -19.32 20.96
CA GLU A 35 -2.51 -20.74 21.05
C GLU A 35 -2.24 -21.44 19.71
N ALA A 36 -1.21 -22.29 19.74
CA ALA A 36 -0.74 -23.09 18.62
C ALA A 36 -1.84 -24.02 18.11
N ALA A 37 -2.53 -23.61 17.04
CA ALA A 37 -3.24 -24.50 16.14
C ALA A 37 -2.24 -25.13 15.15
N PRO A 38 -2.51 -26.34 14.62
CA PRO A 38 -1.63 -27.00 13.66
C PRO A 38 -1.38 -26.07 12.48
N GLN A 39 -0.11 -25.98 12.03
CA GLN A 39 0.26 -25.18 10.87
C GLN A 39 -0.29 -25.80 9.59
N ASP A 40 -1.61 -25.68 9.40
CA ASP A 40 -2.19 -25.57 8.08
C ASP A 40 -1.45 -24.42 7.39
N LYS A 41 -0.89 -24.69 6.21
CA LYS A 41 -0.12 -23.74 5.40
C LYS A 41 -0.95 -22.49 5.21
N ALA A 42 -0.79 -21.51 6.12
CA ALA A 42 -1.53 -20.28 6.09
C ALA A 42 -1.21 -19.64 4.74
N LYS A 43 -2.23 -19.55 3.87
CA LYS A 43 -2.10 -18.96 2.54
C LYS A 43 -1.46 -17.59 2.73
N THR A 44 -0.19 -17.48 2.38
CA THR A 44 0.54 -16.22 2.50
C THR A 44 -0.22 -15.20 1.64
N THR A 45 -0.40 -14.00 2.19
CA THR A 45 -1.18 -12.97 1.49
C THR A 45 -0.53 -12.67 0.14
N LEU A 46 -1.31 -12.23 -0.86
CA LEU A 46 -0.78 -11.86 -2.18
C LEU A 46 0.45 -10.94 -2.07
N LYS A 47 0.41 -10.00 -1.12
CA LYS A 47 1.48 -9.06 -0.83
C LYS A 47 2.77 -9.73 -0.34
N GLN A 48 2.68 -10.88 0.33
CA GLN A 48 3.84 -11.66 0.79
C GLN A 48 4.45 -12.50 -0.33
N ARG A 49 3.65 -13.00 -1.29
CA ARG A 49 4.18 -13.75 -2.45
C ARG A 49 4.63 -12.87 -3.62
N ALA A 50 4.04 -11.67 -3.75
CA ALA A 50 4.33 -10.77 -4.85
C ALA A 50 5.69 -10.07 -4.67
N LYS A 51 6.43 -9.95 -5.76
CA LYS A 51 7.59 -9.07 -5.85
C LYS A 51 7.16 -7.77 -6.52
N GLN A 52 7.44 -6.65 -5.87
CA GLN A 52 7.20 -5.33 -6.46
C GLN A 52 8.33 -5.03 -7.46
N LEU A 53 7.95 -4.70 -8.69
CA LEU A 53 8.86 -4.26 -9.74
C LEU A 53 8.56 -2.79 -10.07
N SER A 54 9.59 -1.96 -10.04
CA SER A 54 9.52 -0.58 -10.52
C SER A 54 9.95 -0.55 -11.98
N VAL A 55 9.10 -0.03 -12.87
CA VAL A 55 9.35 0.08 -14.31
C VAL A 55 9.43 1.56 -14.68
N TYR A 56 10.48 1.93 -15.41
CA TYR A 56 10.61 3.25 -16.01
C TYR A 56 10.18 3.17 -17.47
N LEU A 57 9.27 4.06 -17.86
CA LEU A 57 8.75 4.15 -19.21
C LEU A 57 9.11 5.52 -19.75
N GLU A 58 9.49 5.57 -21.03
CA GLU A 58 9.58 6.84 -21.75
C GLU A 58 8.21 7.55 -21.70
N PRO A 59 8.16 8.89 -21.55
CA PRO A 59 6.90 9.64 -21.48
C PRO A 59 5.84 9.24 -22.52
N PRO A 60 6.16 9.13 -23.83
CA PRO A 60 5.14 8.75 -24.83
C PRO A 60 4.58 7.34 -24.62
N VAL A 61 5.37 6.41 -24.06
CA VAL A 61 4.92 5.04 -23.78
C VAL A 61 3.98 5.03 -22.58
N TYR A 62 4.30 5.82 -21.55
CA TYR A 62 3.45 5.97 -20.38
C TYR A 62 2.08 6.57 -20.75
N ASP A 63 2.09 7.64 -21.55
CA ASP A 63 0.86 8.35 -21.95
C ASP A 63 -0.05 7.42 -22.77
N GLN A 64 0.50 6.70 -23.76
CA GLN A 64 -0.25 5.72 -24.54
C GLN A 64 -0.91 4.64 -23.66
N LEU A 65 -0.16 4.10 -22.69
CA LEU A 65 -0.67 3.07 -21.78
C LEU A 65 -1.76 3.62 -20.86
N ARG A 66 -1.64 4.88 -20.47
CA ARG A 66 -2.63 5.58 -19.65
C ARG A 66 -3.92 5.85 -20.41
N ASP A 67 -3.83 6.24 -21.67
CA ASP A 67 -5.00 6.45 -22.53
C ASP A 67 -5.75 5.14 -22.79
N LEU A 68 -5.02 4.04 -23.02
CA LEU A 68 -5.62 2.71 -23.15
C LEU A 68 -6.37 2.30 -21.88
N ALA A 69 -5.71 2.46 -20.73
CA ALA A 69 -6.31 2.18 -19.42
C ALA A 69 -7.57 3.01 -19.16
N TYR A 70 -7.57 4.29 -19.55
CA TYR A 70 -8.74 5.17 -19.43
C TYR A 70 -9.90 4.69 -20.32
N THR A 71 -9.61 4.42 -21.59
CA THR A 71 -10.60 4.00 -22.59
C THR A 71 -11.28 2.70 -22.18
N GLU A 72 -10.50 1.73 -21.69
CA GLU A 72 -11.00 0.42 -21.27
C GLU A 72 -11.53 0.40 -19.82
N ARG A 73 -11.48 1.54 -19.11
CA ARG A 73 -11.80 1.66 -17.68
C ARG A 73 -11.07 0.62 -16.82
N SER A 74 -9.83 0.33 -17.19
CA SER A 74 -8.95 -0.64 -16.55
C SER A 74 -7.78 0.04 -15.85
N LYS A 75 -7.11 -0.66 -14.94
CA LYS A 75 -5.88 -0.16 -14.32
C LYS A 75 -4.69 -0.46 -15.24
N ILE A 76 -3.74 0.47 -15.33
CA ILE A 76 -2.47 0.26 -16.05
C ILE A 76 -1.79 -1.05 -15.65
N HIS A 77 -1.82 -1.39 -14.35
CA HIS A 77 -1.24 -2.64 -13.85
C HIS A 77 -1.85 -3.89 -14.51
N THR A 78 -3.16 -3.91 -14.79
CA THR A 78 -3.85 -5.04 -15.42
C THR A 78 -3.34 -5.24 -16.85
N LEU A 79 -3.21 -4.15 -17.61
CA LEU A 79 -2.67 -4.17 -18.98
C LEU A 79 -1.22 -4.67 -19.01
N MET A 80 -0.42 -4.27 -18.03
CA MET A 80 0.95 -4.76 -17.89
C MET A 80 0.99 -6.27 -17.63
N LEU A 81 0.10 -6.80 -16.79
CA LEU A 81 0.01 -8.24 -16.56
C LEU A 81 -0.47 -9.00 -17.81
N GLU A 82 -1.41 -8.45 -18.55
CA GLU A 82 -1.87 -9.03 -19.82
C GLU A 82 -0.75 -9.09 -20.86
N ALA A 83 -0.01 -7.99 -21.04
CA ALA A 83 1.13 -7.95 -21.95
C ALA A 83 2.21 -9.00 -21.57
N LEU A 84 2.45 -9.20 -20.27
CA LEU A 84 3.37 -10.25 -19.78
C LEU A 84 2.83 -11.65 -20.07
N ASP A 85 1.53 -11.89 -19.89
CA ASP A 85 0.91 -13.17 -20.18
C ASP A 85 0.97 -13.53 -21.67
N MET A 86 0.74 -12.53 -22.54
CA MET A 86 0.91 -12.64 -23.98
C MET A 86 2.37 -12.95 -24.34
N LEU A 87 3.34 -12.26 -23.72
CA LEU A 87 4.76 -12.50 -23.93
C LEU A 87 5.18 -13.93 -23.54
N PHE A 88 4.67 -14.45 -22.42
CA PHE A 88 4.94 -15.81 -21.96
C PHE A 88 4.40 -16.85 -22.93
N THR A 89 3.14 -16.68 -23.33
CA THR A 89 2.50 -17.54 -24.32
C THR A 89 3.27 -17.56 -25.64
N GLN A 90 3.69 -16.40 -26.14
CA GLN A 90 4.49 -16.29 -27.38
C GLN A 90 5.85 -16.97 -27.27
N ARG A 91 6.45 -17.03 -26.08
CA ARG A 91 7.74 -17.69 -25.84
C ARG A 91 7.63 -19.18 -25.48
N GLY A 92 6.41 -19.73 -25.45
CA GLY A 92 6.18 -21.13 -25.09
C GLY A 92 6.51 -21.44 -23.62
N VAL A 93 6.53 -20.43 -22.75
CA VAL A 93 6.68 -20.60 -21.30
C VAL A 93 5.30 -20.54 -20.62
N PRO A 94 5.14 -21.09 -19.40
CA PRO A 94 3.85 -21.09 -18.72
C PRO A 94 3.27 -19.68 -18.55
N SER A 95 1.97 -19.55 -18.81
CA SER A 95 1.19 -18.34 -18.56
C SER A 95 1.14 -17.98 -17.07
N ILE A 96 0.79 -16.74 -16.74
CA ILE A 96 0.66 -16.26 -15.35
C ILE A 96 -0.33 -17.15 -14.59
N ARG A 97 -1.47 -17.51 -15.21
CA ARG A 97 -2.49 -18.38 -14.60
C ARG A 97 -1.97 -19.79 -14.29
N GLU A 98 -1.07 -20.32 -15.10
CA GLU A 98 -0.46 -21.63 -14.87
C GLU A 98 0.59 -21.57 -13.76
N LEU A 99 1.34 -20.46 -13.66
CA LEU A 99 2.31 -20.24 -12.58
C LEU A 99 1.62 -20.11 -11.22
N GLU A 100 0.49 -19.41 -11.15
CA GLU A 100 -0.30 -19.27 -9.92
C GLU A 100 -0.93 -20.58 -9.42
N LYS A 101 -1.13 -21.58 -10.31
CA LYS A 101 -1.61 -22.91 -9.90
C LYS A 101 -0.50 -23.81 -9.34
N ARG A 102 0.76 -23.49 -9.63
CA ARG A 102 1.92 -24.31 -9.26
C ARG A 102 2.56 -23.89 -7.94
N GLY A 103 2.40 -22.64 -7.53
CA GLY A 103 2.94 -22.07 -6.28
C GLY A 103 1.90 -21.91 -5.20
#